data_AF-A0A7K8FRG9-F1
#
_entry.id   AF-A0A7K8FRG9-F1
#
_cell.length_a   1.000
_cell.length_b   1.000
_cell.length_c   1.000
_cell.angle_alpha   90.00
_cell.angle_beta   90.00
_cell.angle_gamma   90.00
#
_symmetry.space_group_name_H-M   'P 1'
#
loop_
_entity.id
_entity.type
_entity.pdbx_description
1 polymer ?
#
loop_
_entity_poly.entity_id
_entity_poly.type
_entity_poly.pdbx_seq_one_letter_code
_entity_poly.pdbx_strand_id
1 'polypeptide(L)' 'GVSIEDVKRKDDTEFKPEEGIWTVGVLAGYFQALTSPDHTLLPEISTPKWIWICLDYEEGQVAFF' A
#
# COMPACT_ATOMS: atom_id res chain seq x y z
N GLY A 1 0.74 -1.75 -5.75
CA GLY A 1 1.56 -1.06 -4.73
C GLY A 1 2.97 -0.87 -5.27
N VAL A 2 3.86 -0.39 -4.41
CA VAL A 2 5.28 -0.12 -4.67
C VAL A 2 6.09 -0.85 -3.60
N SER A 3 7.29 -1.30 -3.93
CA SER A 3 8.27 -1.76 -2.96
C SER A 3 9.64 -1.19 -3.27
N ILE A 4 10.52 -1.19 -2.28
CA ILE A 4 11.95 -1.06 -2.53
C ILE A 4 12.47 -2.27 -3.33
N GLU A 5 13.58 -2.09 -4.04
CA GLU A 5 14.17 -3.12 -4.91
C GLU A 5 14.57 -4.39 -4.13
N ASP A 6 15.19 -4.17 -2.97
CA ASP A 6 15.78 -5.19 -2.10
C ASP A 6 14.85 -5.65 -0.96
N VAL A 7 13.54 -5.53 -1.16
CA VAL A 7 12.56 -6.10 -0.21
C VAL A 7 12.79 -7.61 -0.07
N LYS A 8 12.71 -8.14 1.16
CA LYS A 8 12.83 -9.58 1.40
C LYS A 8 11.70 -10.32 0.68
N ARG A 9 12.05 -11.30 -0.16
CA ARG A 9 11.09 -12.04 -1.00
C ARG A 9 10.75 -13.45 -0.51
N LYS A 10 11.38 -13.94 0.56
CA LYS A 10 11.42 -15.38 0.89
C LYS A 10 10.98 -15.80 2.30
N ASP A 11 10.27 -14.93 3.02
CA ASP A 11 9.63 -15.22 4.31
C ASP A 11 8.21 -14.60 4.36
N ASP A 12 7.43 -14.90 5.40
CA ASP A 12 6.17 -14.20 5.75
C ASP A 12 6.45 -12.73 6.07
N THR A 13 6.71 -11.95 5.02
CA THR A 13 6.96 -10.51 5.11
C THR A 13 5.63 -9.80 5.19
N GLU A 14 5.40 -9.11 6.29
CA GLU A 14 4.21 -8.29 6.47
C GLU A 14 4.23 -7.12 5.47
N PHE A 15 3.09 -6.87 4.84
CA PHE A 15 2.96 -5.75 3.91
C PHE A 15 2.83 -4.45 4.71
N LYS A 16 3.97 -3.81 4.99
CA LYS A 16 4.01 -2.53 5.69
C LYS A 16 5.14 -1.63 5.20
N PRO A 17 5.03 -0.29 5.39
CA PRO A 17 6.05 0.64 4.95
C PRO A 17 7.44 0.38 5.53
N GLU A 18 7.52 -0.15 6.76
CA GLU A 18 8.77 -0.46 7.45
C GLU A 18 9.57 -1.60 6.79
N GLU A 19 8.88 -2.50 6.08
CA GLU A 19 9.52 -3.52 5.24
C GLU A 19 9.83 -2.99 3.82
N GLY A 20 9.62 -1.69 3.59
CA GLY A 20 9.80 -1.04 2.30
C GLY A 20 8.69 -1.37 1.31
N ILE A 21 7.46 -1.60 1.78
CA ILE A 21 6.30 -1.91 0.93
C ILE A 21 5.18 -0.91 1.17
N TRP A 22 4.70 -0.28 0.10
CA TRP A 22 3.55 0.63 0.10
C TRP A 22 2.44 0.04 -0.74
N THR A 23 1.31 -0.30 -0.13
CA THR A 23 0.20 -0.90 -0.85
C THR A 23 -1.16 -0.60 -0.23
N VAL A 24 -2.17 -0.61 -1.10
CA VAL A 24 -3.59 -0.59 -0.74
C VAL A 24 -4.19 -1.94 -1.10
N GLY A 25 -5.17 -2.39 -0.33
CA GLY A 25 -5.82 -3.68 -0.55
C GLY A 25 -7.25 -3.69 -0.03
N VAL A 26 -7.92 -4.82 -0.25
CA VAL A 26 -9.27 -5.07 0.26
C VAL A 26 -9.21 -6.19 1.29
N LEU A 27 -9.73 -5.95 2.49
CA LEU A 27 -9.87 -6.98 3.53
C LEU A 27 -11.29 -6.91 4.10
N ALA A 28 -11.95 -8.07 4.17
CA ALA A 28 -13.34 -8.18 4.63
C ALA A 28 -14.32 -7.21 3.93
N GLY A 29 -14.04 -6.83 2.67
CA GLY A 29 -14.86 -5.91 1.88
C GLY A 29 -14.51 -4.42 2.04
N TYR A 30 -13.57 -4.08 2.90
CA TYR A 30 -13.13 -2.69 3.12
C TYR A 30 -11.80 -2.42 2.43
N PHE A 31 -11.73 -1.28 1.74
CA PHE A 31 -10.47 -0.76 1.21
C PHE A 31 -9.63 -0.20 2.36
N GLN A 32 -8.35 -0.56 2.38
CA GLN A 32 -7.41 -0.09 3.39
C GLN A 32 -6.02 0.11 2.79
N ALA A 33 -5.30 1.10 3.30
CA ALA A 33 -3.85 1.17 3.15
C ALA A 33 -3.21 0.28 4.21
N LEU A 34 -2.28 -0.58 3.78
CA LEU A 34 -1.56 -1.51 4.66
C LEU A 34 -0.41 -0.76 5.36
N THR A 35 -0.79 0.12 6.28
CA THR A 35 0.10 0.92 7.15
C THR A 35 0.38 0.18 8.46
N SER A 36 1.45 0.55 9.16
CA SER A 36 1.76 0.07 10.51
C SER A 36 1.61 1.21 11.53
N PRO A 37 1.21 0.95 12.79
CA PRO A 37 0.88 -0.35 13.40
C PRO A 37 -0.48 -0.92 13.00
N ASP A 38 -1.42 -0.05 12.64
CA ASP A 38 -2.76 -0.44 12.20
C ASP A 38 -2.97 -0.07 10.73
N HIS A 39 -3.72 -0.91 10.01
CA HIS A 39 -4.14 -0.59 8.65
C HIS A 39 -5.06 0.63 8.66
N THR A 40 -4.82 1.56 7.74
CA THR A 40 -5.65 2.75 7.60
C THR A 40 -6.85 2.42 6.71
N LEU A 41 -8.05 2.38 7.28
CA LEU A 41 -9.29 2.25 6.53
C LEU A 41 -9.45 3.45 5.59
N LEU A 42 -9.66 3.17 4.31
CA LEU A 42 -9.96 4.21 3.33
C LEU A 42 -11.46 4.54 3.40
N PRO A 43 -11.86 5.78 3.05
CA PRO A 43 -13.27 6.14 2.93
C PRO A 43 -14.03 5.15 2.06
N GLU A 44 -15.34 5.02 2.28
CA GLU A 44 -16.18 4.12 1.50
C GLU A 44 -16.23 4.59 0.03
N ILE A 45 -15.32 4.03 -0.76
CA ILE A 45 -15.23 4.24 -2.19
C ILE A 45 -15.93 3.10 -2.91
N SER A 46 -16.60 3.44 -4.02
CA SER A 46 -17.04 2.40 -4.96
C SER A 46 -15.82 1.62 -5.43
N THR A 47 -15.96 0.28 -5.56
CA THR A 47 -14.87 -0.59 -6.01
C THR A 47 -14.24 -0.04 -7.29
N PRO A 48 -13.00 0.46 -7.21
CA PRO A 48 -12.34 1.06 -8.36
C PRO A 48 -12.07 -0.04 -9.38
N LYS A 49 -12.37 0.24 -10.64
CA LYS A 49 -12.02 -0.68 -11.73
C LYS A 49 -10.51 -0.60 -12.05
N TRP A 50 -9.91 0.57 -11.81
CA TRP A 50 -8.54 0.94 -12.15
C TRP A 50 -7.98 1.75 -10.99
N ILE A 51 -6.71 1.55 -10.63
CA ILE A 51 -6.02 2.31 -9.60
C ILE A 51 -4.76 2.89 -10.22
N TRP A 52 -4.56 4.19 -10.08
CA TRP A 52 -3.32 4.86 -10.48
C TRP A 52 -2.37 4.91 -9.31
N ILE A 53 -1.09 4.69 -9.60
CA ILE A 53 -0.01 4.75 -8.62
C ILE A 53 0.99 5.78 -9.10
N CYS A 54 1.24 6.80 -8.28
CA CYS A 54 2.24 7.82 -8.52
C CYS A 54 3.34 7.71 -7.46
N LEU A 55 4.60 7.80 -7.90
CA LEU A 55 5.78 7.75 -7.06
C LEU A 55 6.56 9.04 -7.27
N ASP A 56 6.68 9.83 -6.21
CA ASP A 56 7.50 11.03 -6.15
C ASP A 56 8.75 10.72 -5.33
N TYR A 57 9.89 10.55 -6.00
CA TYR A 57 11.16 10.24 -5.34
C TYR A 57 11.77 11.44 -4.61
N GLU A 58 11.51 12.66 -5.08
CA GLU A 58 12.07 13.88 -4.49
C GLU A 58 11.37 14.19 -3.16
N GLU A 59 10.05 14.04 -3.13
CA GLU A 59 9.24 14.23 -1.92
C GLU A 59 9.13 12.96 -1.06
N GLY A 60 9.59 11.80 -1.56
CA GLY A 60 9.53 10.52 -0.87
C GLY A 60 8.11 9.99 -0.67
N GLN A 61 7.22 10.22 -1.64
CA GLN A 61 5.79 9.93 -1.53
C GLN A 61 5.31 8.88 -2.53
N VAL A 62 4.36 8.06 -2.09
CA VAL A 62 3.56 7.17 -2.94
C VAL A 62 2.10 7.56 -2.79
N ALA A 63 1.44 7.87 -3.91
CA ALA A 63 0.03 8.24 -3.95
C ALA A 63 -0.79 7.24 -4.77
N PHE A 64 -2.02 6.98 -4.31
CA PHE A 64 -2.99 6.11 -4.96
C PHE A 64 -4.23 6.94 -5.33
N PHE A 65 -4.72 6.79 -6.57
CA PHE A 65 -5.90 7.49 -7.09
C PHE A 65 -6.89 6.55 -7.76
#